data_AF-A0A2A5H3X7-F1
#
_entry.id   AF-A0A2A5H3X7-F1
#
_cell.length_a   1.000
_cell.length_b   1.000
_cell.length_c   1.000
_cell.angle_alpha   90.00
_cell.angle_beta   90.00
_cell.angle_gamma   90.00
#
_symmetry.space_group_name_H-M   'P 1'
#
loop_
_entity.id
_entity.type
_entity.pdbx_description
1 polymer ?
#
loop_
_entity_poly.entity_id
_entity_poly.type
_entity_poly.pdbx_seq_one_letter_code
_entity_poly.pdbx_strand_id
1 'polypeptide(L)'
;MSDIIKATETSEASIFVSINELKKMNIIINGKRTSITLEPQIWNILQEVSAEQNCDVHELCSFIHDRKNPESSLTSAIRVFLISYLNIQLKKRI
;
A
#
# COMPACT_ATOMS: atom_id res chain seq x y z
N MET A 1 19.12 13.85 20.44
CA MET A 1 19.32 13.42 19.04
C MET A 1 18.15 12.57 18.55
N SER A 2 17.69 11.60 19.35
CA SER A 2 16.45 10.82 19.12
C SER A 2 15.20 11.67 18.88
N ASP A 3 15.00 12.74 19.66
CA ASP A 3 13.79 13.57 19.56
C ASP A 3 13.79 14.45 18.30
N ILE A 4 14.98 14.84 17.83
CA ILE A 4 15.15 15.57 16.57
C ILE A 4 14.82 14.64 15.40
N ILE A 5 15.34 13.40 15.38
CA ILE A 5 15.05 12.40 14.33
C ILE A 5 13.54 12.13 14.23
N LYS A 6 12.86 11.89 15.36
CA LYS A 6 11.40 11.69 15.38
C LYS A 6 10.61 12.89 14.85
N ALA A 7 11.05 14.10 15.16
CA ALA A 7 10.44 15.32 14.64
C ALA A 7 10.65 15.46 13.12
N THR A 8 11.82 15.05 12.61
CA THR A 8 12.11 15.01 11.17
C THR A 8 11.24 13.98 10.45
N GLU A 9 11.14 12.75 10.95
CA GLU A 9 10.30 11.69 10.36
C GLU A 9 8.82 12.09 10.29
N THR A 10 8.30 12.71 11.36
CA THR A 10 6.91 13.18 11.39
C THR A 10 6.68 14.31 10.39
N SER A 11 7.65 15.21 10.24
CA SER A 11 7.58 16.31 9.28
C SER A 11 7.63 15.80 7.84
N GLU A 12 8.52 14.85 7.55
CA GLU A 12 8.60 14.19 6.24
C GLU A 12 7.30 13.45 5.90
N ALA A 13 6.75 12.68 6.85
CA ALA A 13 5.46 12.00 6.66
C ALA A 13 4.33 12.99 6.36
N SER A 14 4.34 14.17 6.98
CA SER A 14 3.31 15.20 6.78
C SER A 14 3.28 15.77 5.35
N ILE A 15 4.42 15.74 4.64
CA ILE A 15 4.48 16.19 3.23
C ILE A 15 3.53 15.34 2.38
N PHE A 16 3.49 14.03 2.61
CA PHE A 16 2.63 13.10 1.87
C PHE A 16 1.14 13.36 2.09
N VAL A 17 0.76 13.93 3.24
CA VAL A 17 -0.63 14.30 3.53
C VAL A 17 -1.09 15.42 2.61
N SER A 18 -0.26 16.45 2.44
CA SER A 18 -0.59 17.63 1.63
C SER A 18 -0.63 17.36 0.12
N ILE A 19 0.11 16.35 -0.35
CA ILE A 19 0.20 15.98 -1.79
C ILE A 19 -0.72 14.81 -2.18
N ASN A 20 -1.65 14.42 -1.30
CA ASN A 20 -2.45 13.21 -1.46
C ASN A 20 -3.62 13.36 -2.45
N GLU A 21 -3.31 13.47 -3.74
CA GLU A 21 -4.31 13.43 -4.80
C GLU A 21 -4.51 11.99 -5.29
N LEU A 22 -5.73 11.45 -5.08
CA LEU A 22 -6.08 10.09 -5.50
C LEU A 22 -5.82 9.84 -6.99
N LYS A 23 -5.14 8.72 -7.31
CA LYS A 23 -4.84 8.28 -8.67
C LYS A 23 -5.60 7.00 -9.01
N LYS A 24 -6.33 7.04 -10.12
CA LYS A 24 -7.03 5.89 -10.70
C LYS A 24 -6.11 5.14 -11.66
N MET A 25 -5.97 3.84 -11.49
CA MET A 25 -5.26 2.96 -12.42
C MET A 25 -6.11 1.73 -12.77
N ASN A 26 -5.73 1.05 -13.86
CA ASN A 26 -6.35 -0.22 -14.24
C ASN A 26 -5.43 -1.37 -13.87
N ILE A 27 -5.98 -2.35 -13.17
CA ILE A 27 -5.29 -3.59 -12.82
C ILE A 27 -6.10 -4.79 -13.29
N ILE A 28 -5.47 -5.95 -13.35
CA ILE A 28 -6.17 -7.22 -13.59
C ILE A 28 -6.37 -7.92 -12.24
N ILE A 29 -7.61 -8.28 -11.93
CA ILE A 29 -7.98 -9.07 -10.77
C ILE A 29 -8.58 -10.37 -11.29
N ASN A 30 -7.94 -11.51 -11.05
CA ASN A 30 -8.42 -12.83 -11.48
C ASN A 30 -8.86 -12.85 -12.97
N GLY A 31 -8.02 -12.26 -13.84
CA GLY A 31 -8.28 -12.14 -15.28
C GLY A 31 -9.26 -11.04 -15.70
N LYS A 32 -9.85 -10.29 -14.75
CA LYS A 32 -10.81 -9.20 -15.03
C LYS A 32 -10.16 -7.83 -14.83
N ARG A 33 -10.22 -6.99 -15.86
CA ARG A 33 -9.81 -5.58 -15.75
C ARG A 33 -10.68 -4.85 -14.74
N THR A 34 -10.04 -4.27 -13.74
CA THR A 34 -10.66 -3.54 -12.63
C THR A 34 -9.97 -2.19 -12.50
N SER A 35 -10.75 -1.11 -12.52
CA SER A 35 -10.21 0.21 -12.18
C SER A 35 -10.23 0.39 -10.67
N ILE A 36 -9.10 0.74 -10.08
CA ILE A 36 -9.02 1.11 -8.66
C ILE A 36 -8.41 2.50 -8.49
N THR A 37 -8.83 3.19 -7.44
CA THR A 37 -8.37 4.54 -7.10
C THR A 37 -7.72 4.49 -5.72
N LEU A 38 -6.45 4.88 -5.64
CA LEU A 38 -5.64 4.87 -4.42
C LEU A 38 -4.76 6.12 -4.35
N GLU A 39 -4.26 6.40 -3.15
CA GLU A 39 -3.26 7.43 -2.88
C GLU A 39 -1.95 7.12 -3.65
N PRO A 40 -1.21 8.12 -4.16
CA PRO A 40 0.05 7.90 -4.86
C PRO A 40 1.06 7.11 -4.02
N GLN A 41 1.15 7.42 -2.73
CA GLN A 41 2.04 6.71 -1.81
C GLN A 41 1.67 5.22 -1.67
N ILE A 42 0.37 4.90 -1.66
CA ILE A 42 -0.10 3.52 -1.59
C ILE A 42 0.24 2.77 -2.88
N TRP A 43 0.15 3.41 -4.04
CA TRP A 43 0.60 2.81 -5.30
C TRP A 43 2.09 2.50 -5.31
N ASN A 44 2.93 3.43 -4.85
CA ASN A 44 4.37 3.22 -4.78
C ASN A 44 4.73 2.05 -3.86
N ILE A 45 4.18 2.03 -2.64
CA ILE A 45 4.39 0.93 -1.69
C ILE A 45 3.89 -0.39 -2.28
N LEU A 46 2.74 -0.40 -2.96
CA LEU A 46 2.22 -1.61 -3.59
C LEU A 46 3.18 -2.17 -4.65
N GLN A 47 3.79 -1.30 -5.47
CA GLN A 47 4.81 -1.68 -6.45
C GLN A 47 6.07 -2.25 -5.78
N GLU A 48 6.59 -1.56 -4.77
CA GLU A 48 7.76 -2.00 -3.99
C GLU A 48 7.51 -3.37 -3.36
N VAL A 49 6.38 -3.55 -2.68
CA VAL A 49 6.01 -4.83 -2.06
C VAL A 49 5.84 -5.94 -3.10
N SER A 50 5.21 -5.66 -4.24
CA SER A 50 5.09 -6.68 -5.31
C SER A 50 6.46 -7.13 -5.81
N ALA A 51 7.38 -6.18 -6.06
CA ALA A 51 8.74 -6.48 -6.48
C ALA A 51 9.51 -7.28 -5.41
N GLU A 52 9.42 -6.90 -4.13
CA GLU A 52 10.01 -7.65 -3.02
C GLU A 52 9.48 -9.10 -2.93
N GLN A 53 8.21 -9.30 -3.27
CA GLN A 53 7.57 -10.62 -3.26
C GLN A 53 7.74 -11.39 -4.58
N ASN A 54 8.52 -10.88 -5.52
CA ASN A 54 8.75 -11.47 -6.84
C ASN A 54 7.44 -11.75 -7.61
N CYS A 55 6.46 -10.87 -7.48
CA CYS A 55 5.21 -10.91 -8.24
C CYS A 55 4.91 -9.52 -8.83
N ASP A 56 3.98 -9.45 -9.78
CA ASP A 56 3.50 -8.16 -10.27
C ASP A 56 2.36 -7.59 -9.39
N VAL A 57 2.03 -6.31 -9.61
CA VAL A 57 0.96 -5.63 -8.87
C VAL A 57 -0.41 -6.28 -9.08
N HIS A 58 -0.68 -6.87 -10.25
CA HIS A 58 -1.94 -7.55 -10.56
C HIS A 58 -2.08 -8.85 -9.75
N GLU A 59 -1.00 -9.62 -9.66
CA GLU A 59 -0.93 -10.85 -8.86
C GLU A 59 -1.10 -10.54 -7.38
N LEU A 60 -0.39 -9.53 -6.85
CA LEU A 60 -0.54 -9.13 -5.45
C LEU A 60 -1.96 -8.62 -5.15
N CYS A 61 -2.55 -7.81 -6.03
CA CYS A 61 -3.93 -7.36 -5.84
C CYS A 61 -4.95 -8.49 -5.94
N SER A 62 -4.73 -9.48 -6.81
CA SER A 62 -5.57 -10.68 -6.89
C SER A 62 -5.47 -11.50 -5.59
N PHE A 63 -4.25 -11.70 -5.08
CA PHE A 63 -4.00 -12.36 -3.81
C PHE A 63 -4.74 -11.70 -2.63
N ILE A 64 -4.75 -10.36 -2.59
CA ILE A 64 -5.46 -9.57 -1.59
C ILE A 64 -6.98 -9.68 -1.80
N HIS A 65 -7.44 -9.59 -3.05
CA HIS A 65 -8.85 -9.71 -3.41
C HIS A 65 -9.45 -11.04 -2.95
N ASP A 66 -8.71 -12.14 -3.06
CA ASP A 66 -9.18 -13.47 -2.68
C ASP A 66 -9.28 -13.66 -1.16
N ARG A 67 -8.60 -12.81 -0.37
CA ARG A 67 -8.50 -12.92 1.10
C ARG A 67 -9.21 -11.82 1.86
N LYS A 68 -9.66 -10.77 1.18
CA LYS A 68 -10.39 -9.68 1.83
C LYS A 68 -11.70 -10.19 2.40
N ASN A 69 -12.21 -9.54 3.45
CA ASN A 69 -13.61 -9.70 3.85
C ASN A 69 -14.51 -9.39 2.62
N PRO A 70 -15.49 -10.26 2.28
CA PRO A 70 -16.43 -9.98 1.19
C PRO A 70 -17.08 -8.59 1.27
N GLU A 71 -17.38 -8.11 2.48
CA GLU A 71 -17.99 -6.81 2.77
C GLU A 71 -17.03 -5.62 2.66
N SER A 72 -15.71 -5.84 2.61
CA SER A 72 -14.74 -4.75 2.46
C SER A 72 -14.43 -4.43 1.00
N SER A 73 -14.17 -3.16 0.70
CA SER A 73 -13.69 -2.78 -0.63
C SER A 73 -12.25 -3.28 -0.86
N LEU A 74 -11.91 -3.56 -2.12
CA LEU A 74 -10.54 -3.93 -2.48
C LEU A 74 -9.53 -2.82 -2.12
N THR A 75 -9.92 -1.55 -2.29
CA THR A 75 -9.04 -0.42 -1.94
C THR A 75 -8.76 -0.31 -0.44
N SER A 76 -9.76 -0.59 0.41
CA SER A 76 -9.54 -0.67 1.86
C SER A 76 -8.66 -1.87 2.22
N ALA A 77 -8.93 -3.04 1.62
CA ALA A 77 -8.14 -4.24 1.84
C ALA A 77 -6.66 -4.07 1.46
N ILE A 78 -6.37 -3.41 0.33
CA ILE A 78 -5.00 -3.10 -0.10
C ILE A 78 -4.29 -2.24 0.95
N ARG A 79 -4.90 -1.15 1.43
CA ARG A 79 -4.28 -0.28 2.44
C ARG A 79 -3.98 -1.05 3.72
N VAL A 80 -4.94 -1.83 4.22
CA VAL A 80 -4.75 -2.63 5.44
C VAL A 80 -3.64 -3.67 5.25
N PHE A 81 -3.60 -4.35 4.10
CA PHE A 81 -2.56 -5.30 3.78
C PHE A 81 -1.17 -4.65 3.82
N LEU A 82 -0.98 -3.52 3.13
CA LEU A 82 0.33 -2.85 3.04
C LEU A 82 0.77 -2.28 4.40
N ILE A 83 -0.14 -1.65 5.15
CA ILE A 83 0.16 -1.16 6.51
C ILE A 83 0.58 -2.34 7.41
N SER A 84 -0.13 -3.47 7.32
CA SER A 84 0.20 -4.67 8.11
C SER A 84 1.56 -5.24 7.70
N TYR A 85 1.83 -5.34 6.40
CA TYR A 85 3.09 -5.83 5.85
C TYR A 85 4.28 -4.97 6.32
N LEU A 86 4.19 -3.65 6.17
CA LEU A 86 5.22 -2.71 6.62
C LEU A 86 5.40 -2.75 8.15
N ASN A 87 4.32 -2.80 8.93
CA ASN A 87 4.41 -2.92 10.39
C ASN A 87 5.11 -4.21 10.83
N ILE A 88 4.84 -5.34 10.15
CA ILE A 88 5.54 -6.60 10.41
C ILE A 88 7.03 -6.46 10.08
N GLN A 89 7.38 -5.81 8.97
CA GLN A 89 8.78 -5.57 8.64
C GLN A 89 9.48 -4.66 9.66
N LEU A 90 8.84 -3.55 10.06
CA LEU A 90 9.40 -2.62 11.05
C LEU A 90 9.70 -3.35 12.37
N LYS A 91 8.79 -4.21 12.83
CA LYS A 91 8.99 -5.02 14.04
C LYS A 91 10.10 -6.06 13.92
N LYS A 92 10.47 -6.49 12.71
CA LYS A 92 11.61 -7.42 12.49
C LYS A 92 12.97 -6.70 12.51
N ARG A 93 12.99 -5.38 12.32
CA ARG A 93 14.21 -4.56 12.27
C ARG A 93 14.63 -4.01 13.64
N ILE A 94 13.76 -4.16 14.65
CA ILE A 94 13.97 -3.77 16.05
C ILE A 94 14.39 -5.02 16.82
#